data_AF-A0A9D1XRK5-F1
#
_entry.id   AF-A0A9D1XRK5-F1
#
_cell.length_a   1.000
_cell.length_b   1.000
_cell.length_c   1.000
_cell.angle_alpha   90.00
_cell.angle_beta   90.00
_cell.angle_gamma   90.00
#
_symmetry.space_group_name_H-M   'P 1'
#
loop_
_entity.id
_entity.type
_entity.pdbx_description
1 polymer ?
#
loop_
_entity_poly.entity_id
_entity_poly.type
_entity_poly.pdbx_seq_one_letter_code
_entity_poly.pdbx_strand_id
1 'polypeptide(L)'
;MKRERKIRVWRVLALAGLLSCLLFGVRAGAQTRDANAILDKAAAAYEGSKGISATFAMSVRSNGQRVGEEKRGTIQMRGDKFFLSVPGTLTWFDGTTQWSYVERNEEVNVTNPTGDELRFTNPALLLRTYREGFSASLTGESTAPNGKAAYDVELTPSKKADVTKVRLQIEKYSGFPASITVEAKNGVSTTVRISQLKTGVNQADDVFVFPEADYPDAEVIDLR
;
A
#
# COMPACT_ATOMS: atom_id res chain seq x y z
N MET A 1 53.72 -65.29 -5.00
CA MET A 1 53.82 -63.83 -5.31
C MET A 1 52.78 -63.37 -6.35
N LYS A 2 51.51 -63.75 -6.14
CA LYS A 2 50.37 -63.51 -7.03
C LYS A 2 49.47 -62.35 -6.53
N ARG A 3 49.96 -61.54 -5.57
CA ARG A 3 49.18 -60.51 -4.85
C ARG A 3 49.53 -59.06 -5.22
N GLU A 4 50.56 -58.84 -6.05
CA GLU A 4 50.98 -57.51 -6.52
C GLU A 4 50.57 -57.18 -7.96
N ARG A 5 49.80 -58.05 -8.63
CA ARG A 5 49.37 -57.88 -10.02
C ARG A 5 47.93 -57.33 -10.21
N LYS A 6 47.26 -56.86 -9.15
CA LYS A 6 45.84 -56.46 -9.21
C LYS A 6 45.51 -54.97 -9.01
N ILE A 7 46.49 -54.07 -8.91
CA ILE A 7 46.26 -52.60 -8.88
C ILE A 7 47.18 -51.87 -9.87
N ARG A 8 47.35 -52.49 -11.05
CA ARG A 8 47.87 -51.87 -12.28
C ARG A 8 46.82 -51.96 -13.39
N VAL A 9 45.63 -51.46 -13.08
CA VAL A 9 44.46 -51.28 -13.97
C VAL A 9 43.84 -49.96 -13.47
N TRP A 10 44.35 -48.76 -13.77
CA TRP A 10 44.67 -48.19 -15.07
C TRP A 10 45.96 -47.36 -15.02
N ARG A 11 46.82 -47.55 -16.02
CA ARG A 11 47.87 -46.59 -16.38
C ARG A 11 47.22 -45.51 -17.25
N VAL A 12 47.63 -44.26 -17.03
CA VAL A 12 47.89 -43.26 -18.09
C VAL A 12 46.90 -43.33 -19.26
N LEU A 13 45.77 -42.63 -19.10
CA LEU A 13 44.95 -42.14 -20.19
C LEU A 13 44.85 -40.61 -20.05
N ALA A 14 45.31 -39.92 -21.10
CA ALA A 14 44.80 -38.64 -21.61
C ALA A 14 44.78 -37.44 -20.64
N LEU A 15 45.66 -36.43 -20.72
CA LEU A 15 45.70 -35.38 -21.75
C LEU A 15 44.29 -34.95 -22.24
N ALA A 16 43.92 -33.71 -21.94
CA ALA A 16 42.72 -32.96 -22.36
C ALA A 16 41.41 -33.21 -21.60
N GLY A 17 41.23 -32.45 -20.50
CA GLY A 17 39.94 -32.03 -19.96
C GLY A 17 40.05 -30.54 -19.58
N LEU A 18 40.08 -29.62 -20.56
CA LEU A 18 38.90 -28.87 -20.99
C LEU A 18 38.29 -28.11 -19.79
N LEU A 19 38.64 -26.85 -19.55
CA LEU A 19 37.84 -25.73 -20.04
C LEU A 19 36.35 -26.09 -20.29
N SER A 20 35.60 -26.52 -19.28
CA SER A 20 34.13 -26.38 -19.26
C SER A 20 33.51 -26.76 -17.91
N CYS A 21 33.40 -25.76 -17.05
CA CYS A 21 32.30 -25.52 -16.10
C CYS A 21 32.52 -24.07 -15.65
N LEU A 22 32.51 -23.08 -16.54
CA LEU A 22 31.31 -22.65 -17.24
C LEU A 22 30.12 -22.66 -16.27
N LEU A 23 29.95 -21.50 -15.63
CA LEU A 23 28.64 -20.90 -15.42
C LEU A 23 27.60 -21.79 -14.75
N PHE A 24 27.85 -22.16 -13.50
CA PHE A 24 26.78 -22.13 -12.50
C PHE A 24 27.30 -21.23 -11.37
N GLY A 25 27.35 -19.91 -11.54
CA GLY A 25 26.12 -19.21 -11.83
C GLY A 25 25.05 -19.73 -10.88
N VAL A 26 25.31 -19.73 -9.57
CA VAL A 26 24.22 -19.63 -8.60
C VAL A 26 23.57 -18.30 -8.94
N ARG A 27 22.68 -18.33 -9.94
CA ARG A 27 21.50 -17.50 -9.88
C ARG A 27 20.86 -18.00 -8.60
N ALA A 28 21.19 -17.34 -7.49
CA ALA A 28 20.18 -17.04 -6.51
C ALA A 28 19.04 -16.57 -7.39
N GLY A 29 18.05 -17.45 -7.59
CA GLY A 29 16.85 -17.05 -8.28
C GLY A 29 16.48 -15.77 -7.54
N ALA A 30 16.52 -14.64 -8.25
CA ALA A 30 15.61 -13.60 -7.86
C ALA A 30 14.29 -14.36 -7.84
N GLN A 31 13.81 -14.72 -6.64
CA GLN A 31 12.38 -14.89 -6.48
C GLN A 31 11.89 -13.57 -7.02
N THR A 32 11.38 -13.60 -8.25
CA THR A 32 10.59 -12.51 -8.78
C THR A 32 9.45 -12.46 -7.79
N ARG A 33 9.62 -11.62 -6.75
CA ARG A 33 8.68 -11.56 -5.65
C ARG A 33 7.39 -11.10 -6.28
N ASP A 34 6.38 -11.95 -6.19
CA ASP A 34 5.10 -11.68 -6.82
C ASP A 34 4.50 -10.46 -6.14
N ALA A 35 4.23 -9.40 -6.92
CA ALA A 35 3.57 -8.19 -6.44
C ALA A 35 2.25 -8.52 -5.75
N ASN A 36 1.57 -9.55 -6.26
CA ASN A 36 0.34 -10.05 -5.66
C ASN A 36 0.57 -10.60 -4.25
N ALA A 37 1.60 -11.42 -4.05
CA ALA A 37 1.93 -11.95 -2.73
C ALA A 37 2.32 -10.85 -1.73
N ILE A 38 2.96 -9.77 -2.20
CA ILE A 38 3.29 -8.60 -1.38
C ILE A 38 2.01 -7.88 -0.94
N LEU A 39 1.07 -7.67 -1.86
CA LEU A 39 -0.21 -7.02 -1.57
C LEU A 39 -1.12 -7.89 -0.70
N ASP A 40 -1.15 -9.21 -0.92
CA ASP A 40 -1.88 -10.16 -0.08
C ASP A 40 -1.33 -10.14 1.35
N LYS A 41 0.00 -10.08 1.52
CA LYS A 41 0.62 -9.90 2.84
C LYS A 41 0.22 -8.56 3.48
N ALA A 42 0.14 -7.48 2.69
CA ALA A 42 -0.27 -6.17 3.19
C ALA A 42 -1.74 -6.16 3.65
N ALA A 43 -2.64 -6.78 2.88
CA ALA A 43 -4.03 -6.96 3.25
C ALA A 43 -4.16 -7.79 4.53
N ALA A 44 -3.45 -8.92 4.64
CA ALA A 44 -3.45 -9.75 5.85
C ALA A 44 -2.89 -9.01 7.08
N ALA A 45 -1.84 -8.18 6.91
CA ALA A 45 -1.30 -7.35 7.98
C ALA A 45 -2.31 -6.31 8.47
N TYR A 46 -3.06 -5.71 7.54
CA TYR A 46 -4.16 -4.80 7.87
C TYR A 46 -5.29 -5.52 8.63
N GLU A 47 -5.77 -6.65 8.13
CA GLU A 47 -6.85 -7.44 8.75
C GLU A 47 -6.47 -7.91 10.17
N GLY A 48 -5.23 -8.34 10.36
CA GLY A 48 -4.68 -8.76 11.65
C GLY A 48 -4.30 -7.61 12.59
N SER A 49 -4.42 -6.35 12.17
CA SER A 49 -3.89 -5.20 12.91
C SER A 49 -4.62 -4.89 14.21
N LYS A 50 -5.88 -5.32 14.36
CA LYS A 50 -6.75 -4.94 15.50
C LYS A 50 -6.83 -3.42 15.71
N GLY A 51 -6.98 -2.69 14.61
CA GLY A 51 -7.09 -1.24 14.60
C GLY A 51 -5.75 -0.55 14.40
N ILE A 52 -5.76 0.48 13.55
CA ILE A 52 -4.60 1.27 13.15
C ILE A 52 -4.81 2.73 13.55
N SER A 53 -3.73 3.38 13.98
CA SER A 53 -3.62 4.84 14.01
C SER A 53 -2.34 5.24 13.29
N ALA A 54 -2.38 6.24 12.43
CA ALA A 54 -1.21 6.72 11.71
C ALA A 54 -1.26 8.23 11.47
N THR A 55 -0.09 8.83 11.34
CA THR A 55 0.09 10.22 10.89
C THR A 55 0.58 10.18 9.45
N PHE A 56 0.09 11.05 8.59
CA PHE A 56 0.55 11.11 7.21
C PHE A 56 0.78 12.54 6.74
N ALA A 57 1.51 12.64 5.65
CA ALA A 57 1.69 13.88 4.91
C ALA A 57 1.25 13.68 3.46
N MET A 58 0.38 14.57 2.98
CA MET A 58 -0.17 14.56 1.63
C MET A 58 0.38 15.73 0.82
N SER A 59 0.82 15.45 -0.40
CA SER A 59 1.28 16.46 -1.35
C SER A 59 0.66 16.23 -2.71
N VAL A 60 0.34 17.31 -3.41
CA VAL A 60 -0.20 17.28 -4.77
C VAL A 60 0.83 17.87 -5.73
N ARG A 61 0.98 17.24 -6.89
CA ARG A 61 1.72 17.80 -8.03
C ARG A 61 0.81 17.85 -9.24
N SER A 62 0.96 18.89 -10.06
CA SER A 62 0.34 18.99 -11.37
C SER A 62 1.45 19.09 -12.41
N ASN A 63 1.45 18.19 -13.39
CA ASN A 63 2.47 18.11 -14.45
C ASN A 63 3.90 18.10 -13.89
N GLY A 64 4.12 17.36 -12.80
CA GLY A 64 5.41 17.22 -12.11
C GLY A 64 5.78 18.37 -11.16
N GLN A 65 5.08 19.50 -11.18
CA GLN A 65 5.32 20.61 -10.27
C GLN A 65 4.46 20.51 -9.01
N ARG A 66 5.03 20.77 -7.83
CA ARG A 66 4.28 20.79 -6.57
C ARG A 66 3.28 21.93 -6.57
N VAL A 67 2.02 21.61 -6.25
CA VAL A 67 0.94 22.58 -6.13
C VAL A 67 0.54 22.66 -4.67
N GLY A 68 0.57 23.88 -4.12
CA GLY A 68 0.24 24.14 -2.74
C GLY A 68 1.25 23.57 -1.74
N GLU A 69 0.86 23.64 -0.47
CA GLU A 69 1.64 23.14 0.65
C GLU A 69 1.33 21.66 0.94
N GLU A 70 2.27 20.99 1.60
CA GLU A 70 2.05 19.66 2.12
C GLU A 70 1.05 19.73 3.28
N LYS A 71 -0.02 18.93 3.21
CA LYS A 71 -1.03 18.83 4.26
C LYS A 71 -0.73 17.64 5.15
N ARG A 72 -0.63 17.85 6.47
CA ARG A 72 -0.45 16.77 7.45
C ARG A 72 -1.77 16.40 8.06
N GLY A 73 -2.02 15.11 8.22
CA GLY A 73 -3.25 14.59 8.80
C GLY A 73 -3.03 13.33 9.61
N THR A 74 -4.10 12.85 10.22
CA THR A 74 -4.13 11.59 10.96
C THR A 74 -5.26 10.72 10.47
N ILE A 75 -5.08 9.41 10.54
CA ILE A 75 -6.12 8.44 10.25
C ILE A 75 -6.20 7.42 11.38
N GLN A 76 -7.42 7.06 11.74
CA GLN A 76 -7.75 5.91 12.58
C GLN A 76 -8.57 4.94 11.74
N MET A 77 -8.28 3.64 11.82
CA MET A 77 -8.98 2.63 11.04
C MET A 77 -9.22 1.36 11.85
N ARG A 78 -10.35 0.70 11.66
CA ARG A 78 -10.63 -0.63 12.22
C ARG A 78 -11.63 -1.39 11.35
N GLY A 79 -11.23 -2.53 10.80
CA GLY A 79 -12.03 -3.22 9.80
C GLY A 79 -12.22 -2.33 8.57
N ASP A 80 -13.45 -2.12 8.13
CA ASP A 80 -13.74 -1.19 7.03
C ASP A 80 -14.01 0.25 7.51
N LYS A 81 -14.00 0.50 8.83
CA LYS A 81 -14.30 1.81 9.42
C LYS A 81 -13.08 2.70 9.47
N PHE A 82 -13.27 4.02 9.33
CA PHE A 82 -12.18 4.98 9.51
C PHE A 82 -12.65 6.34 10.01
N PHE A 83 -11.70 7.06 10.63
CA PHE A 83 -11.78 8.48 10.91
C PHE A 83 -10.54 9.15 10.34
N LEU A 84 -10.72 10.13 9.47
CA LEU A 84 -9.69 10.88 8.79
C LEU A 84 -9.76 12.34 9.24
N SER A 85 -8.63 12.86 9.70
CA SER A 85 -8.47 14.28 10.01
C SER A 85 -7.41 14.88 9.12
N VAL A 86 -7.80 15.90 8.35
CA VAL A 86 -6.90 16.79 7.63
C VAL A 86 -7.28 18.24 7.95
N PRO A 87 -6.38 19.22 7.77
CA PRO A 87 -6.70 20.60 8.11
C PRO A 87 -7.93 21.10 7.35
N GLY A 88 -8.95 21.55 8.10
CA GLY A 88 -10.22 22.07 7.57
C GLY A 88 -11.25 21.01 7.17
N THR A 89 -10.95 19.71 7.29
CA THR A 89 -11.90 18.64 6.95
C THR A 89 -11.72 17.41 7.82
N LEU A 90 -12.82 16.98 8.42
CA LEU A 90 -12.92 15.75 9.19
C LEU A 90 -13.85 14.78 8.47
N THR A 91 -13.49 13.51 8.40
CA THR A 91 -14.30 12.49 7.73
C THR A 91 -14.42 11.25 8.57
N TRP A 92 -15.65 10.81 8.82
CA TRP A 92 -15.97 9.58 9.54
C TRP A 92 -16.63 8.60 8.58
N PHE A 93 -16.36 7.32 8.76
CA PHE A 93 -17.01 6.25 8.02
C PHE A 93 -17.19 5.03 8.93
N ASP A 94 -18.43 4.63 9.15
CA ASP A 94 -18.79 3.56 10.07
C ASP A 94 -18.83 2.17 9.42
N GLY A 95 -18.48 2.07 8.14
CA GLY A 95 -18.61 0.87 7.32
C GLY A 95 -19.78 0.96 6.33
N THR A 96 -20.66 1.94 6.43
CA THR A 96 -21.80 2.15 5.52
C THR A 96 -22.02 3.63 5.21
N THR A 97 -22.14 4.47 6.24
CA THR A 97 -22.36 5.91 6.10
C THR A 97 -21.05 6.66 6.28
N GLN A 98 -20.84 7.66 5.42
CA GLN A 98 -19.74 8.60 5.49
C GLN A 98 -20.27 9.97 5.87
N TRP A 99 -19.60 10.62 6.82
CA TRP A 99 -19.81 12.02 7.18
C TRP A 99 -18.55 12.80 6.83
N SER A 100 -18.68 13.89 6.11
CA SER A 100 -17.57 14.80 5.83
C SER A 100 -17.91 16.20 6.32
N TYR A 101 -17.26 16.60 7.42
CA TYR A 101 -17.39 17.92 8.01
C TYR A 101 -16.35 18.88 7.43
N VAL A 102 -16.81 20.01 6.90
CA VAL A 102 -15.98 21.09 6.38
C VAL A 102 -16.02 22.27 7.35
N GLU A 103 -14.95 22.42 8.14
CA GLU A 103 -14.88 23.37 9.25
C GLU A 103 -15.21 24.81 8.85
N ARG A 104 -14.75 25.25 7.67
CA ARG A 104 -14.93 26.63 7.21
C ARG A 104 -16.40 27.00 7.00
N ASN A 105 -17.21 26.04 6.59
CA ASN A 105 -18.61 26.25 6.28
C ASN A 105 -19.53 25.70 7.38
N GLU A 106 -18.96 25.05 8.40
CA GLU A 106 -19.69 24.31 9.42
C GLU A 106 -20.71 23.34 8.79
N GLU A 107 -20.32 22.65 7.71
CA GLU A 107 -21.22 21.83 6.91
C GLU A 107 -20.82 20.35 7.00
N VAL A 108 -21.79 19.47 7.25
CA VAL A 108 -21.62 18.02 7.27
C VAL A 108 -22.34 17.42 6.07
N ASN A 109 -21.58 16.86 5.14
CA ASN A 109 -22.16 16.07 4.05
C ASN A 109 -22.26 14.60 4.46
N VAL A 110 -23.44 14.00 4.30
CA VAL A 110 -23.71 12.60 4.65
C VAL A 110 -23.98 11.79 3.39
N THR A 111 -23.20 10.73 3.14
CA THR A 111 -23.34 9.86 1.96
C THR A 111 -23.25 8.38 2.32
N ASN A 112 -23.67 7.51 1.40
CA ASN A 112 -23.43 6.06 1.46
C ASN A 112 -22.56 5.66 0.24
N PRO A 113 -21.24 5.84 0.30
CA PRO A 113 -20.37 5.59 -0.85
C PRO A 113 -20.43 4.13 -1.30
N THR A 114 -20.44 3.89 -2.62
CA THR A 114 -20.51 2.54 -3.20
C THR A 114 -19.50 2.33 -4.33
N GLY A 115 -19.26 1.07 -4.67
CA GLY A 115 -18.44 0.70 -5.84
C GLY A 115 -17.04 1.33 -5.81
N ASP A 116 -16.69 2.04 -6.88
CA ASP A 116 -15.38 2.68 -7.02
C ASP A 116 -15.16 3.82 -6.03
N GLU A 117 -16.19 4.58 -5.69
CA GLU A 117 -16.09 5.70 -4.73
C GLU A 117 -15.59 5.20 -3.37
N LEU A 118 -16.23 4.15 -2.84
CA LEU A 118 -15.84 3.54 -1.57
C LEU A 118 -14.40 2.99 -1.60
N ARG A 119 -13.97 2.41 -2.72
CA ARG A 119 -12.59 1.90 -2.87
C ARG A 119 -11.55 3.02 -2.88
N PHE A 120 -11.88 4.18 -3.42
CA PHE A 120 -10.97 5.32 -3.45
C PHE A 120 -10.89 6.05 -2.10
N THR A 121 -11.96 6.04 -1.30
CA THR A 121 -11.96 6.68 0.03
C THR A 121 -11.45 5.75 1.14
N ASN A 122 -11.45 4.43 0.93
CA ASN A 122 -11.02 3.44 1.93
C ASN A 122 -9.69 2.74 1.54
N PRO A 123 -8.54 3.13 2.14
CA PRO A 123 -7.24 2.53 1.83
C PRO A 123 -7.14 1.03 2.10
N ALA A 124 -7.92 0.50 3.06
CA ALA A 124 -7.94 -0.92 3.37
C ALA A 124 -8.67 -1.73 2.31
N LEU A 125 -9.80 -1.20 1.84
CA LEU A 125 -10.55 -1.82 0.77
C LEU A 125 -9.72 -1.88 -0.52
N LEU A 126 -8.99 -0.82 -0.85
CA LEU A 126 -8.07 -0.81 -2.00
C LEU A 126 -7.07 -1.98 -1.94
N LEU A 127 -6.45 -2.25 -0.78
CA LEU A 127 -5.50 -3.36 -0.63
C LEU A 127 -6.14 -4.73 -0.82
N ARG A 128 -7.41 -4.90 -0.45
CA ARG A 128 -8.16 -6.16 -0.58
C ARG A 128 -8.70 -6.39 -1.97
N THR A 129 -9.22 -5.35 -2.61
CA THR A 129 -9.99 -5.46 -3.87
C THR A 129 -9.21 -4.98 -5.08
N TYR A 130 -7.90 -4.71 -4.97
CA TYR A 130 -7.11 -4.17 -6.10
C TYR A 130 -7.26 -5.01 -7.37
N ARG A 131 -7.37 -6.35 -7.25
CA ARG A 131 -7.49 -7.28 -8.39
C ARG A 131 -8.75 -7.09 -9.21
N GLU A 132 -9.79 -6.47 -8.67
CA GLU A 132 -11.05 -6.21 -9.38
C GLU A 132 -10.93 -5.06 -10.38
N GLY A 133 -9.95 -4.17 -10.19
CA GLY A 133 -9.76 -2.97 -11.01
C GLY A 133 -8.35 -2.78 -11.56
N PHE A 134 -7.35 -3.51 -11.07
CA PHE A 134 -5.93 -3.28 -11.35
C PHE A 134 -5.14 -4.57 -11.55
N SER A 135 -4.13 -4.50 -12.42
CA SER A 135 -3.00 -5.44 -12.43
C SER A 135 -1.86 -4.89 -11.57
N ALA A 136 -1.15 -5.77 -10.87
CA ALA A 136 -0.02 -5.40 -10.02
C ALA A 136 1.31 -5.87 -10.61
N SER A 137 2.35 -5.06 -10.46
CA SER A 137 3.72 -5.40 -10.82
C SER A 137 4.71 -4.91 -9.77
N LEU A 138 5.78 -5.69 -9.53
CA LEU A 138 6.88 -5.29 -8.67
C LEU A 138 7.86 -4.51 -9.53
N THR A 139 8.07 -3.24 -9.20
CA THR A 139 8.95 -2.36 -9.98
C THR A 139 10.34 -2.24 -9.35
N GLY A 140 10.48 -2.61 -8.07
CA GLY A 140 11.77 -2.62 -7.41
C GLY A 140 11.69 -2.77 -5.90
N GLU A 141 12.80 -2.44 -5.25
CA GLU A 141 12.92 -2.35 -3.81
C GLU A 141 13.65 -1.06 -3.47
N SER A 142 13.20 -0.36 -2.42
CA SER A 142 13.74 0.94 -2.04
C SER A 142 13.79 1.13 -0.53
N THR A 143 14.20 2.31 -0.10
CA THR A 143 14.02 2.80 1.27
C THR A 143 12.90 3.83 1.26
N ALA A 144 11.85 3.59 2.03
CA ALA A 144 10.71 4.48 2.14
C ALA A 144 11.09 5.79 2.87
N PRO A 145 10.28 6.86 2.75
CA PRO A 145 10.54 8.15 3.42
C PRO A 145 10.68 8.06 4.95
N ASN A 146 10.13 7.02 5.57
CA ASN A 146 10.26 6.74 7.00
C ASN A 146 11.54 5.95 7.38
N GLY A 147 12.45 5.74 6.42
CA GLY A 147 13.75 5.08 6.60
C GLY A 147 13.72 3.55 6.54
N LYS A 148 12.56 2.93 6.33
CA LYS A 148 12.43 1.46 6.31
C LYS A 148 12.55 0.89 4.90
N ALA A 149 13.08 -0.33 4.80
CA ALA A 149 13.13 -1.07 3.54
C ALA A 149 11.72 -1.40 3.04
N ALA A 150 11.47 -1.16 1.75
CA ALA A 150 10.17 -1.34 1.11
C ALA A 150 10.27 -2.09 -0.23
N TYR A 151 9.17 -2.73 -0.61
CA TYR A 151 8.89 -3.15 -1.98
C TYR A 151 8.17 -2.01 -2.71
N ASP A 152 8.57 -1.74 -3.95
CA ASP A 152 7.90 -0.78 -4.81
C ASP A 152 6.94 -1.54 -5.73
N VAL A 153 5.64 -1.37 -5.51
CA VAL A 153 4.58 -2.03 -6.27
C VAL A 153 3.83 -1.01 -7.09
N GLU A 154 3.52 -1.34 -8.33
CA GLU A 154 2.73 -0.51 -9.23
C GLU A 154 1.43 -1.21 -9.60
N LEU A 155 0.31 -0.52 -9.40
CA LEU A 155 -1.01 -0.92 -9.85
C LEU A 155 -1.38 -0.16 -11.12
N THR A 156 -1.76 -0.89 -12.16
CA THR A 156 -2.25 -0.33 -13.43
C THR A 156 -3.72 -0.69 -13.61
N PRO A 157 -4.63 0.28 -13.84
CA PRO A 157 -6.04 -0.02 -14.09
C PRO A 157 -6.21 -1.01 -15.24
N SER A 158 -7.03 -2.03 -15.05
CA SER A 158 -7.32 -3.04 -16.08
C SER A 158 -8.32 -2.55 -17.14
N LYS A 159 -8.99 -1.42 -16.88
CA LYS A 159 -9.93 -0.76 -17.79
C LYS A 159 -9.64 0.74 -17.84
N LYS A 160 -10.26 1.45 -18.79
CA LYS A 160 -10.15 2.92 -18.89
C LYS A 160 -10.71 3.56 -17.60
N ALA A 161 -9.85 4.19 -16.82
CA ALA A 161 -10.18 4.94 -15.60
C ALA A 161 -9.49 6.32 -15.60
N ASP A 162 -9.89 7.24 -14.74
CA ASP A 162 -9.23 8.56 -14.64
C ASP A 162 -7.85 8.48 -13.98
N VAL A 163 -7.67 7.49 -13.10
CA VAL A 163 -6.35 7.07 -12.62
C VAL A 163 -5.62 6.36 -13.75
N THR A 164 -4.34 6.67 -13.93
CA THR A 164 -3.45 5.95 -14.87
C THR A 164 -2.58 4.93 -14.14
N LYS A 165 -2.23 5.21 -12.88
CA LYS A 165 -1.28 4.41 -12.12
C LYS A 165 -1.40 4.69 -10.63
N VAL A 166 -1.19 3.66 -9.81
CA VAL A 166 -0.94 3.80 -8.37
C VAL A 166 0.40 3.17 -8.04
N ARG A 167 1.27 3.90 -7.35
CA ARG A 167 2.54 3.38 -6.82
C ARG A 167 2.46 3.25 -5.32
N LEU A 168 2.88 2.09 -4.81
CA LEU A 168 2.86 1.73 -3.41
C LEU A 168 4.28 1.40 -2.96
N GLN A 169 4.66 1.90 -1.79
CA GLN A 169 5.83 1.42 -1.08
C GLN A 169 5.36 0.60 0.11
N ILE A 170 5.55 -0.72 0.07
CA ILE A 170 5.11 -1.64 1.12
C ILE A 170 6.31 -2.05 1.97
N GLU A 171 6.27 -1.76 3.27
CA GLU A 171 7.36 -2.10 4.20
C GLU A 171 7.61 -3.62 4.22
N LYS A 172 8.85 -4.06 4.02
CA LYS A 172 9.16 -5.50 3.87
C LYS A 172 8.84 -6.32 5.12
N TYR A 173 9.15 -5.75 6.29
CA TYR A 173 8.99 -6.42 7.58
C TYR A 173 7.54 -6.42 8.04
N SER A 174 6.96 -5.22 8.20
CA SER A 174 5.62 -5.06 8.77
C SER A 174 4.50 -5.40 7.78
N GLY A 175 4.75 -5.25 6.46
CA GLY A 175 3.73 -5.41 5.43
C GLY A 175 2.82 -4.19 5.26
N PHE A 176 2.98 -3.13 6.06
CA PHE A 176 2.15 -1.93 5.93
C PHE A 176 2.64 -0.99 4.83
N PRO A 177 1.75 -0.23 4.18
CA PRO A 177 2.14 0.82 3.25
C PRO A 177 2.88 1.95 3.97
N ALA A 178 3.99 2.38 3.41
CA ALA A 178 4.74 3.56 3.82
C ALA A 178 4.46 4.78 2.92
N SER A 179 4.08 4.55 1.66
CA SER A 179 3.70 5.62 0.73
C SER A 179 2.74 5.11 -0.33
N ILE A 180 1.83 5.97 -0.76
CA ILE A 180 0.89 5.76 -1.86
C ILE A 180 0.95 6.98 -2.77
N THR A 181 1.15 6.77 -4.07
CA THR A 181 1.06 7.83 -5.08
C THR A 181 0.04 7.45 -6.12
N VAL A 182 -0.99 8.25 -6.30
CA VAL A 182 -2.01 8.10 -7.35
C VAL A 182 -1.70 9.11 -8.45
N GLU A 183 -1.58 8.63 -9.69
CA GLU A 183 -1.38 9.45 -10.88
C GLU A 183 -2.67 9.42 -11.71
N ALA A 184 -3.17 10.60 -12.08
CA ALA A 184 -4.36 10.78 -12.89
C ALA A 184 -4.02 11.22 -14.32
N LYS A 185 -4.93 10.95 -15.26
CA LYS A 185 -4.78 11.27 -16.70
C LYS A 185 -4.56 12.74 -16.99
N ASN A 186 -5.08 13.62 -16.15
CA ASN A 186 -4.93 15.07 -16.28
C ASN A 186 -3.54 15.58 -15.81
N GLY A 187 -2.60 14.69 -15.49
CA GLY A 187 -1.25 15.04 -15.06
C GLY A 187 -1.14 15.40 -13.58
N VAL A 188 -2.24 15.31 -12.82
CA VAL A 188 -2.23 15.46 -11.37
C VAL A 188 -1.72 14.16 -10.73
N SER A 189 -0.85 14.30 -9.73
CA SER A 189 -0.45 13.20 -8.86
C SER A 189 -0.58 13.61 -7.40
N THR A 190 -1.16 12.72 -6.61
CA THR A 190 -1.31 12.89 -5.16
C THR A 190 -0.47 11.85 -4.47
N THR A 191 0.41 12.28 -3.57
CA THR A 191 1.27 11.39 -2.78
C THR A 191 0.95 11.51 -1.31
N VAL A 192 0.64 10.38 -0.66
CA VAL A 192 0.47 10.23 0.77
C VAL A 192 1.66 9.45 1.33
N ARG A 193 2.36 10.03 2.30
CA ARG A 193 3.47 9.39 3.02
C ARG A 193 3.04 9.10 4.45
N ILE A 194 3.17 7.85 4.87
CA ILE A 194 2.69 7.36 6.16
C ILE A 194 3.85 7.31 7.15
N SER A 195 3.59 7.80 8.35
CA SER A 195 4.51 7.89 9.48
C SER A 195 3.79 7.52 10.78
N GLN A 196 4.56 7.14 11.81
CA GLN A 196 4.01 6.87 13.15
C GLN A 196 2.84 5.87 13.19
N LEU A 197 2.83 4.88 12.28
CA LEU A 197 1.79 3.84 12.25
C LEU A 197 1.88 2.96 13.50
N LYS A 198 0.73 2.81 14.18
CA LYS A 198 0.52 1.92 15.34
C LYS A 198 -0.60 0.96 15.04
N THR A 199 -0.46 -0.28 15.48
CA THR A 199 -1.49 -1.32 15.43
C THR A 199 -1.98 -1.67 16.83
N GLY A 200 -3.04 -2.46 16.95
CA GLY A 200 -3.58 -2.92 18.22
C GLY A 200 -4.27 -1.82 19.02
N VAL A 201 -4.70 -0.74 18.36
CA VAL A 201 -5.33 0.41 19.02
C VAL A 201 -6.73 0.05 19.54
N ASN A 202 -7.43 -0.87 18.87
CA ASN A 202 -8.77 -1.34 19.26
C ASN A 202 -9.75 -0.19 19.57
N GLN A 203 -9.81 0.83 18.71
CA GLN A 203 -10.73 1.97 18.85
C GLN A 203 -12.17 1.50 19.08
N ALA A 204 -12.97 2.21 19.86
CA ALA A 204 -14.40 1.95 19.98
C ALA A 204 -15.15 2.32 18.67
N ASP A 205 -16.40 1.86 18.51
CA ASP A 205 -17.18 2.10 17.29
C ASP A 205 -17.58 3.56 17.10
N ASP A 206 -17.80 4.28 18.20
CA ASP A 206 -18.15 5.69 18.23
C ASP A 206 -17.07 6.60 17.62
N VAL A 207 -15.80 6.19 17.66
CA VAL A 207 -14.68 6.89 16.99
C VAL A 207 -14.94 7.08 15.49
N PHE A 208 -15.74 6.20 14.88
CA PHE A 208 -15.98 6.17 13.43
C PHE A 208 -17.34 6.75 13.03
N VAL A 209 -18.06 7.37 13.96
CA VAL A 209 -19.37 7.99 13.73
C VAL A 209 -19.24 9.48 14.02
N PHE A 210 -19.89 10.32 13.21
CA PHE A 210 -19.92 11.75 13.45
C PHE A 210 -20.59 12.08 14.80
N PRO A 211 -19.89 12.76 15.74
CA PRO A 211 -20.45 13.07 17.04
C PRO A 211 -21.23 14.39 16.96
N GLU A 212 -22.49 14.32 16.51
CA GLU A 212 -23.36 15.50 16.29
C GLU A 212 -23.41 16.48 17.48
N ALA A 213 -23.36 15.96 18.71
CA ALA A 213 -23.35 16.77 19.93
C ALA A 213 -22.12 17.70 20.06
N ASP A 214 -21.00 17.36 19.41
CA ASP A 214 -19.78 18.17 19.41
C ASP A 214 -19.84 19.30 18.36
N TYR A 215 -20.85 19.30 17.48
CA TYR A 215 -21.00 20.23 16.36
C TYR A 215 -22.44 20.80 16.28
N PRO A 216 -22.91 21.51 17.32
CA PRO A 216 -24.31 21.95 17.43
C PRO A 216 -24.75 22.95 16.35
N ASP A 217 -23.80 23.70 15.77
CA ASP A 217 -24.07 24.73 14.77
C ASP A 217 -23.92 24.22 13.32
N ALA A 218 -23.56 22.95 13.14
CA ALA A 218 -23.26 22.43 11.82
C ALA A 218 -24.53 22.18 10.98
N GLU A 219 -24.52 22.65 9.73
CA GLU A 219 -25.56 22.33 8.75
C GLU A 219 -25.36 20.91 8.22
N VAL A 220 -26.36 20.05 8.39
CA VAL A 220 -26.34 18.67 7.90
C VAL A 220 -27.00 18.58 6.54
N ILE A 221 -26.22 18.19 5.52
CA ILE A 221 -26.68 17.92 4.17
C ILE A 221 -26.66 16.41 3.93
N ASP A 222 -27.83 15.78 3.94
CA ASP A 222 -27.99 14.34 3.70
C ASP A 222 -28.21 14.03 2.22
N LEU A 223 -27.32 13.23 1.64
CA LEU A 223 -27.25 12.88 0.21
C LEU A 223 -27.38 11.36 -0.03
N ARG A 224 -27.81 10.60 0.98
CA ARG A 224 -27.92 9.13 0.92
C ARG A 224 -29.06 8.62 0.04
#